data_AF-A0A9E0LUD3-F1
#
_entry.id   AF-A0A9E0LUD3-F1
#
_cell.length_a   1.000
_cell.length_b   1.000
_cell.length_c   1.000
_cell.angle_alpha   90.00
_cell.angle_beta   90.00
_cell.angle_gamma   90.00
#
_symmetry.space_group_name_H-M   'P 1'
#
loop_
_entity.id
_entity.type
_entity.pdbx_description
1 polymer ?
#
loop_
_entity_poly.entity_id
_entity_poly.type
_entity_poly.pdbx_seq_one_letter_code
_entity_poly.pdbx_strand_id
1 'polypeptide(L)'
;MTSSSPVSGIALALLSAALCTGTPVRAQLTSVFADGFESGNTLAWSASAGEPALAPAEVFRLSDLDLRDPHLYVTVPIVGCFDFTDQDFPFGLGQSFNGQLQAAITGDSEPDGLLDSSFLLEYRPFDEAAAGLRVDLGNGLCTAPMAGTTCAPDPASVPQTALYDGQAAGSCLGALDGTTHPPYTPEVASVAGPCFVSAPRRVVFDLNGVVLPLTDLQIAGDWTATPVTGFATGLMRGFLSEAEAATVLLPAGLPIVGGDPITVLLPGGAGNCAGHDDRDTRLGISGWWFYFNFPADAVLWTGDAIGAGAGNG
;
A
#
# COMPACT_ATOMS: atom_id res chain seq x y z
N MET A 1 52.77 36.29 25.26
CA MET A 1 52.57 35.58 23.98
C MET A 1 51.07 35.45 23.78
N THR A 2 50.24 36.48 23.53
CA THR A 2 50.23 37.55 22.50
C THR A 2 50.41 37.03 21.07
N SER A 3 49.29 36.87 20.36
CA SER A 3 49.11 37.12 18.92
C SER A 3 47.64 36.78 18.56
N SER A 4 46.65 37.68 18.64
CA SER A 4 46.29 38.80 17.75
C SER A 4 45.97 38.41 16.28
N SER A 5 44.67 38.50 15.93
CA SER A 5 44.06 38.46 14.60
C SER A 5 44.52 39.59 13.66
N PRO A 6 44.21 39.56 12.34
CA PRO A 6 43.06 40.32 11.78
C PRO A 6 42.33 39.59 10.60
N VAL A 7 41.01 39.69 10.41
CA VAL A 7 40.16 40.75 9.79
C VAL A 7 40.45 41.10 8.32
N SER A 8 39.43 40.90 7.45
CA SER A 8 39.02 41.65 6.22
C SER A 8 38.66 40.69 5.09
N GLY A 9 37.60 40.85 4.30
CA GLY A 9 36.58 41.89 4.20
C GLY A 9 35.80 41.74 2.88
N ILE A 10 34.51 42.02 2.94
CA ILE A 10 33.70 42.81 1.97
C ILE A 10 33.69 42.41 0.49
N ALA A 11 32.50 42.02 -0.01
CA ALA A 11 31.92 42.62 -1.22
C ALA A 11 30.39 42.42 -1.27
N LEU A 12 29.67 43.53 -1.08
CA LEU A 12 28.26 43.74 -1.33
C LEU A 12 28.15 44.56 -2.64
N ALA A 13 27.36 44.11 -3.61
CA ALA A 13 26.82 44.90 -4.72
C ALA A 13 25.58 44.13 -5.25
N LEU A 14 24.31 44.56 -5.08
CA LEU A 14 23.59 45.73 -5.61
C LEU A 14 23.71 45.92 -7.13
N LEU A 15 22.67 45.51 -7.88
CA LEU A 15 22.04 46.23 -9.01
C LEU A 15 20.77 45.44 -9.41
N SER A 16 19.56 45.91 -9.07
CA SER A 16 18.74 46.92 -9.76
C SER A 16 17.67 46.32 -10.65
N ALA A 17 16.44 46.67 -10.30
CA ALA A 17 15.22 46.44 -11.05
C ALA A 17 15.23 47.19 -12.39
N ALA A 18 14.62 46.59 -13.41
CA ALA A 18 14.09 47.29 -14.56
C ALA A 18 12.66 46.81 -14.81
N LEU A 19 11.76 47.78 -14.87
CA LEU A 19 10.33 47.64 -15.09
C LEU A 19 10.06 47.10 -16.51
N CYS A 20 9.14 46.15 -16.61
CA CYS A 20 8.30 45.99 -17.79
C CYS A 20 6.84 45.97 -17.33
N THR A 21 6.21 47.13 -17.50
CA THR A 21 4.78 47.36 -17.40
C THR A 21 4.08 46.67 -18.58
N GLY A 22 3.56 45.47 -18.35
CA GLY A 22 2.61 44.80 -19.24
C GLY A 22 1.29 44.65 -18.50
N THR A 23 0.26 45.35 -18.96
CA THR A 23 -1.13 45.20 -18.51
C THR A 23 -1.59 43.76 -18.75
N PRO A 24 -1.94 42.96 -17.72
CA PRO A 24 -2.61 41.69 -17.96
C PRO A 24 -4.05 42.00 -18.37
N VAL A 25 -4.35 41.75 -19.65
CA VAL A 25 -5.72 41.59 -20.13
C VAL A 25 -6.32 40.43 -19.33
N ARG A 26 -7.26 40.74 -18.45
CA ARG A 26 -8.01 39.78 -17.65
C ARG A 26 -8.93 39.01 -18.59
N ALA A 27 -8.42 37.98 -19.24
CA ALA A 27 -9.25 36.95 -19.82
C ALA A 27 -9.92 36.22 -18.65
N GLN A 28 -11.21 36.49 -18.44
CA GLN A 28 -12.05 35.60 -17.65
C GLN A 28 -12.10 34.25 -18.37
N LEU A 29 -11.18 33.36 -18.02
CA LEU A 29 -11.43 31.93 -18.12
C LEU A 29 -12.52 31.66 -17.08
N THR A 30 -13.77 31.65 -17.53
CA THR A 30 -14.82 30.93 -16.84
C THR A 30 -14.37 29.48 -16.75
N SER A 31 -13.92 29.04 -15.58
CA SER A 31 -13.75 27.63 -15.28
C SER A 31 -15.14 26.99 -15.36
N VAL A 32 -15.44 26.32 -16.47
CA VAL A 32 -16.70 25.60 -16.68
C VAL A 32 -16.74 24.30 -15.87
N PHE A 33 -15.62 23.91 -15.25
CA PHE A 33 -15.52 22.74 -14.38
C PHE A 33 -14.71 23.11 -13.13
N ALA A 34 -15.41 23.52 -12.08
CA ALA A 34 -14.90 23.53 -10.70
C ALA A 34 -15.57 22.37 -9.95
N ASP A 35 -15.65 21.20 -10.59
CA ASP A 35 -16.34 20.00 -10.12
C ASP A 35 -15.34 19.01 -9.48
N GLY A 36 -14.45 19.49 -8.61
CA GLY A 36 -13.73 18.62 -7.66
C GLY A 36 -12.83 17.52 -8.24
N PHE A 37 -12.64 17.43 -9.56
CA PHE A 37 -11.90 16.34 -10.17
C PHE A 37 -10.41 16.34 -9.80
N GLU A 38 -9.85 17.52 -9.49
CA GLU A 38 -8.42 17.68 -9.19
C GLU A 38 -8.05 17.46 -7.72
N SER A 39 -9.01 17.37 -6.79
CA SER A 39 -8.73 17.19 -5.35
C SER A 39 -8.76 15.75 -4.87
N GLY A 40 -9.08 14.78 -5.74
CA GLY A 40 -9.20 13.36 -5.35
C GLY A 40 -10.28 13.08 -4.30
N ASN A 41 -11.08 14.09 -3.93
CA ASN A 41 -12.09 13.97 -2.89
C ASN A 41 -13.48 13.87 -3.55
N THR A 42 -13.92 12.64 -3.80
CA THR A 42 -15.28 12.36 -4.30
C THR A 42 -16.38 12.53 -3.24
N LEU A 43 -16.05 12.92 -2.00
CA LEU A 43 -17.08 13.26 -0.99
C LEU A 43 -17.83 14.56 -1.32
N ALA A 44 -17.40 15.31 -2.34
CA ALA A 44 -18.08 16.51 -2.81
C ALA A 44 -19.22 16.25 -3.81
N TRP A 45 -19.54 15.00 -4.15
CA TRP A 45 -20.83 14.67 -4.76
C TRP A 45 -21.91 14.71 -3.67
N SER A 46 -22.30 15.93 -3.30
CA SER A 46 -23.61 16.15 -2.71
C SER A 46 -24.63 15.74 -3.78
N ALA A 47 -25.26 14.58 -3.58
CA ALA A 47 -26.32 14.07 -4.43
C ALA A 47 -27.26 15.22 -4.79
N SER A 48 -27.35 15.53 -6.08
CA SER A 48 -28.31 16.52 -6.53
C SER A 48 -29.71 16.05 -6.12
N ALA A 49 -30.56 16.97 -5.65
CA ALA A 49 -31.86 16.62 -5.12
C ALA A 49 -32.67 15.83 -6.17
N GLY A 50 -32.84 14.52 -5.93
CA GLY A 50 -33.51 13.60 -6.84
C GLY A 50 -32.69 12.38 -7.26
N GLU A 51 -31.38 12.33 -6.99
CA GLU A 51 -30.61 11.10 -7.17
C GLU A 51 -30.88 10.10 -6.04
N PRO A 52 -30.96 8.79 -6.36
CA PRO A 52 -31.05 7.76 -5.34
C PRO A 52 -29.86 7.87 -4.38
N ALA A 53 -30.10 7.64 -3.09
CA ALA A 53 -29.03 7.58 -2.11
C ALA A 53 -27.96 6.59 -2.59
N LEU A 54 -26.68 6.98 -2.51
CA LEU A 54 -25.58 6.07 -2.79
C LEU A 54 -25.78 4.82 -1.94
N ALA A 55 -25.67 3.65 -2.58
CA ALA A 55 -25.72 2.39 -1.85
C ALA A 55 -24.65 2.43 -0.73
N PRO A 56 -24.96 1.87 0.46
CA PRO A 56 -24.00 1.85 1.55
C PRO A 56 -22.72 1.16 1.09
N ALA A 57 -21.58 1.69 1.53
CA ALA A 57 -20.31 1.05 1.24
C ALA A 57 -20.22 -0.29 1.97
N GLU A 58 -19.76 -1.31 1.27
CA GLU A 58 -19.39 -2.59 1.84
C GLU A 58 -17.87 -2.62 1.95
N VAL A 59 -17.36 -2.78 3.17
CA VAL A 59 -15.94 -2.65 3.48
C VAL A 59 -15.44 -3.95 4.07
N PHE A 60 -14.36 -4.46 3.49
CA PHE A 60 -13.65 -5.63 3.96
C PHE A 60 -12.26 -5.20 4.42
N ARG A 61 -11.92 -5.57 5.64
CA ARG A 61 -10.61 -5.29 6.23
C ARG A 61 -9.76 -6.55 6.14
N LEU A 62 -8.51 -6.42 5.72
CA LEU A 62 -7.57 -7.52 5.76
C LEU A 62 -7.32 -7.94 7.22
N SER A 63 -7.45 -9.24 7.50
CA SER A 63 -7.16 -9.81 8.82
C SER A 63 -5.77 -10.42 8.91
N ASP A 64 -5.10 -10.59 7.77
CA ASP A 64 -3.70 -10.99 7.63
C ASP A 64 -3.16 -10.47 6.28
N LEU A 65 -1.85 -10.36 6.14
CA LEU A 65 -1.16 -10.00 4.90
C LEU A 65 0.23 -10.62 4.91
N ASP A 66 0.45 -11.57 3.98
CA ASP A 66 1.71 -12.25 3.87
C ASP A 66 2.34 -12.04 2.50
N LEU A 67 3.60 -11.59 2.49
CA LEU A 67 4.44 -11.66 1.30
C LEU A 67 4.85 -13.12 1.03
N ARG A 68 4.63 -13.57 -0.20
CA ARG A 68 4.94 -14.94 -0.64
C ARG A 68 6.01 -15.03 -1.71
N ASP A 69 6.18 -13.98 -2.51
CA ASP A 69 7.25 -13.89 -3.49
C ASP A 69 7.42 -12.40 -3.89
N PRO A 70 8.65 -11.86 -3.98
CA PRO A 70 9.92 -12.50 -3.58
C PRO A 70 10.03 -12.65 -2.06
N HIS A 71 10.77 -13.67 -1.63
CA HIS A 71 11.21 -13.73 -0.24
C HIS A 71 12.28 -12.66 0.03
N LEU A 72 12.34 -12.17 1.27
CA LEU A 72 13.27 -11.15 1.72
C LEU A 72 14.48 -11.79 2.40
N TYR A 73 15.67 -11.42 1.94
CA TYR A 73 16.94 -11.94 2.42
C TYR A 73 17.82 -10.84 2.99
N VAL A 74 18.47 -11.12 4.12
CA VAL A 74 19.40 -10.18 4.76
C VAL A 74 20.66 -10.91 5.21
N THR A 75 21.81 -10.23 5.16
CA THR A 75 23.04 -10.76 5.72
C THR A 75 23.07 -10.52 7.22
N VAL A 76 22.92 -11.58 8.00
CA VAL A 76 23.03 -11.52 9.46
C VAL A 76 24.47 -11.88 9.87
N PRO A 77 25.16 -11.06 10.68
CA PRO A 77 26.50 -11.40 11.16
C PRO A 77 26.54 -12.81 11.79
N ILE A 78 27.56 -13.59 11.46
CA ILE A 78 27.79 -14.97 11.94
C ILE A 78 26.86 -16.03 11.34
N VAL A 79 25.61 -15.70 11.01
CA VAL A 79 24.64 -16.63 10.39
C VAL A 79 24.83 -16.70 8.87
N GLY A 80 25.16 -15.58 8.23
CA GLY A 80 25.25 -15.46 6.77
C GLY A 80 23.94 -14.95 6.16
N CYS A 81 23.65 -15.39 4.94
CA CYS A 81 22.41 -14.99 4.27
C CYS A 81 21.22 -15.69 4.93
N PHE A 82 20.22 -14.91 5.32
CA PHE A 82 19.06 -15.39 6.05
C PHE A 82 17.78 -14.91 5.36
N ASP A 83 16.90 -15.85 5.07
CA ASP A 83 15.52 -15.58 4.63
C ASP A 83 14.68 -15.28 5.86
N PHE A 84 14.20 -14.04 5.97
CA PHE A 84 13.39 -13.60 7.11
C PHE A 84 11.92 -13.36 6.73
N THR A 85 11.48 -13.85 5.57
CA THR A 85 10.09 -13.65 5.09
C THR A 85 9.09 -14.23 6.07
N ASP A 86 9.24 -15.53 6.37
CA ASP A 86 8.40 -16.29 7.29
C ASP A 86 9.16 -16.77 8.55
N GLN A 87 10.46 -16.52 8.65
CA GLN A 87 11.30 -16.99 9.76
C GLN A 87 11.74 -15.85 10.67
N ASP A 88 11.48 -15.99 11.96
CA ASP A 88 11.99 -15.07 12.97
C ASP A 88 13.52 -15.06 12.97
N PHE A 89 14.10 -13.90 13.27
CA PHE A 89 15.56 -13.77 13.30
C PHE A 89 16.17 -14.73 14.34
N PRO A 90 17.30 -15.39 14.00
CA PRO A 90 18.00 -16.26 14.93
C PRO A 90 18.30 -15.57 16.26
N PHE A 91 18.28 -16.33 17.35
CA PHE A 91 18.52 -15.84 18.71
C PHE A 91 17.48 -14.83 19.24
N GLY A 92 16.30 -14.74 18.62
CA GLY A 92 15.20 -13.90 19.09
C GLY A 92 15.46 -12.41 18.88
N LEU A 93 16.20 -12.06 17.83
CA LEU A 93 16.58 -10.68 17.54
C LEU A 93 15.48 -9.87 16.83
N GLY A 94 14.40 -10.51 16.42
CA GLY A 94 13.28 -9.89 15.72
C GLY A 94 12.34 -10.91 15.12
N GLN A 95 11.16 -10.45 14.72
CA GLN A 95 10.16 -11.26 14.03
C GLN A 95 10.45 -11.33 12.53
N SER A 96 9.87 -12.34 11.87
CA SER A 96 9.82 -12.41 10.41
C SER A 96 9.11 -11.19 9.81
N PHE A 97 9.30 -10.95 8.51
CA PHE A 97 8.61 -9.87 7.83
C PHE A 97 7.08 -10.03 7.89
N ASN A 98 6.57 -11.22 7.58
CA ASN A 98 5.14 -11.52 7.68
C ASN A 98 4.66 -11.47 9.14
N GLY A 99 5.49 -11.87 10.10
CA GLY A 99 5.19 -11.72 11.52
C GLY A 99 5.04 -10.26 11.96
N GLN A 100 5.86 -9.35 11.42
CA GLN A 100 5.77 -7.92 11.68
C GLN A 100 4.51 -7.30 11.04
N LEU A 101 4.18 -7.68 9.81
CA LEU A 101 2.92 -7.27 9.16
C LEU A 101 1.72 -7.74 9.99
N GLN A 102 1.73 -8.99 10.43
CA GLN A 102 0.64 -9.54 11.22
C GLN A 102 0.52 -8.90 12.60
N ALA A 103 1.64 -8.56 13.23
CA ALA A 103 1.65 -7.79 14.47
C ALA A 103 1.00 -6.41 14.28
N ALA A 104 1.32 -5.70 13.20
CA ALA A 104 0.73 -4.38 12.94
C ALA A 104 -0.76 -4.46 12.54
N ILE A 105 -1.17 -5.50 11.80
CA ILE A 105 -2.58 -5.73 11.45
C ILE A 105 -3.38 -6.11 12.69
N THR A 106 -2.83 -6.85 13.65
CA THR A 106 -3.60 -7.35 14.80
C THR A 106 -3.45 -6.53 16.07
N GLY A 107 -2.39 -5.73 16.15
CA GLY A 107 -1.94 -5.00 17.33
C GLY A 107 -2.40 -3.56 17.40
N ASP A 108 -2.18 -3.01 18.58
CA ASP A 108 -2.31 -1.61 18.98
C ASP A 108 -1.07 -1.32 19.82
N SER A 109 0.06 -1.16 19.13
CA SER A 109 1.38 -1.02 19.74
C SER A 109 1.55 0.35 20.38
N GLU A 110 0.92 1.38 19.80
CA GLU A 110 0.73 2.68 20.40
C GLU A 110 -0.69 2.77 21.00
N PRO A 111 -0.91 2.53 22.31
CA PRO A 111 -2.22 2.28 22.93
C PRO A 111 -3.19 3.46 22.84
N ASP A 112 -3.65 3.77 21.64
CA ASP A 112 -4.56 4.84 21.25
C ASP A 112 -5.95 4.30 20.92
N GLY A 113 -6.11 2.98 20.98
CA GLY A 113 -7.35 2.27 20.73
C GLY A 113 -7.60 2.00 19.25
N LEU A 114 -6.62 2.22 18.37
CA LEU A 114 -6.65 1.88 16.95
C LEU A 114 -5.67 0.76 16.64
N LEU A 115 -5.95 0.02 15.58
CA LEU A 115 -5.03 -0.97 15.04
C LEU A 115 -3.90 -0.27 14.29
N ASP A 116 -2.65 -0.72 14.46
CA ASP A 116 -1.48 -0.07 13.86
C ASP A 116 -1.55 -0.04 12.32
N SER A 117 -2.13 -1.08 11.72
CA SER A 117 -2.41 -1.18 10.28
C SER A 117 -3.82 -1.68 9.99
N SER A 118 -4.48 -1.02 9.04
CA SER A 118 -5.83 -1.40 8.62
C SER A 118 -6.03 -1.19 7.13
N PHE A 119 -5.61 -2.18 6.35
CA PHE A 119 -5.85 -2.23 4.91
C PHE A 119 -7.32 -2.55 4.64
N LEU A 120 -7.96 -1.73 3.81
CA LEU A 120 -9.37 -1.81 3.48
C LEU A 120 -9.57 -2.00 1.98
N LEU A 121 -10.55 -2.85 1.65
CA LEU A 121 -11.18 -2.96 0.35
C LEU A 121 -12.60 -2.41 0.47
N GLU A 122 -12.85 -1.25 -0.13
CA GLU A 122 -14.15 -0.57 -0.09
C GLU A 122 -14.88 -0.69 -1.43
N TYR A 123 -16.14 -1.13 -1.38
CA TYR A 123 -17.02 -1.31 -2.53
C TYR A 123 -18.26 -0.43 -2.42
N ARG A 124 -18.74 0.11 -3.54
CA ARG A 124 -19.91 1.02 -3.58
C ARG A 124 -20.80 0.80 -4.81
N PRO A 125 -21.80 -0.10 -4.76
CA PRO A 125 -21.97 -1.21 -3.81
C PRO A 125 -21.02 -2.37 -4.12
N PHE A 126 -21.01 -3.41 -3.28
CA PHE A 126 -20.48 -4.71 -3.69
C PHE A 126 -21.58 -5.49 -4.42
N ASP A 127 -21.26 -5.98 -5.60
CA ASP A 127 -22.11 -6.88 -6.40
C ASP A 127 -21.25 -8.01 -6.96
N GLU A 128 -21.58 -9.24 -6.55
CA GLU A 128 -20.91 -10.50 -6.90
C GLU A 128 -20.99 -10.85 -8.40
N ALA A 129 -21.97 -10.28 -9.11
CA ALA A 129 -22.25 -10.59 -10.51
C ALA A 129 -21.95 -9.41 -11.46
N ALA A 130 -21.54 -8.27 -10.92
CA ALA A 130 -21.32 -7.09 -11.72
C ALA A 130 -19.94 -7.09 -12.39
N ALA A 131 -19.87 -6.33 -13.48
CA ALA A 131 -18.64 -6.09 -14.23
C ALA A 131 -18.37 -4.59 -14.28
N GLY A 132 -17.10 -4.22 -14.13
CA GLY A 132 -16.64 -2.83 -14.14
C GLY A 132 -17.15 -2.00 -12.98
N LEU A 133 -17.42 -2.60 -11.82
CA LEU A 133 -17.74 -1.84 -10.60
C LEU A 133 -16.49 -1.36 -9.90
N ARG A 134 -16.67 -0.41 -8.97
CA ARG A 134 -15.57 0.24 -8.26
C ARG A 134 -15.15 -0.57 -7.03
N VAL A 135 -13.84 -0.73 -6.88
CA VAL A 135 -13.20 -1.13 -5.62
C VAL A 135 -12.12 -0.11 -5.28
N ASP A 136 -12.05 0.30 -4.02
CA ASP A 136 -11.01 1.18 -3.51
C ASP A 136 -10.10 0.40 -2.55
N LEU A 137 -8.79 0.43 -2.79
CA LEU A 137 -7.78 -0.03 -1.83
C LEU A 137 -7.25 1.16 -1.04
N GLY A 138 -7.27 1.11 0.29
CA GLY A 138 -6.70 2.18 1.11
C GLY A 138 -6.46 1.74 2.55
N ASN A 139 -6.08 2.70 3.39
CA ASN A 139 -6.02 2.49 4.83
C ASN A 139 -7.26 3.08 5.51
N GLY A 140 -7.60 2.52 6.67
CA GLY A 140 -8.62 3.05 7.56
C GLY A 140 -8.12 3.22 8.98
N LEU A 141 -8.93 3.93 9.77
CA LEU A 141 -8.79 3.96 11.22
C LEU A 141 -9.76 2.92 11.77
N CYS A 142 -9.24 1.82 12.33
CA CYS A 142 -10.07 0.73 12.84
C CYS A 142 -9.79 0.52 14.34
N THR A 143 -10.83 0.40 15.14
CA THR A 143 -10.69 0.27 16.60
C THR A 143 -10.05 -1.05 17.00
N ALA A 144 -9.15 -1.04 17.98
CA ALA A 144 -8.66 -2.23 18.66
C ALA A 144 -9.65 -2.68 19.77
N PRO A 145 -9.71 -3.99 20.10
CA PRO A 145 -9.03 -5.11 19.43
C PRO A 145 -9.66 -5.46 18.08
N MET A 146 -8.96 -6.25 17.25
CA MET A 146 -9.45 -6.68 15.93
C MET A 146 -10.86 -7.30 15.98
N ALA A 147 -11.15 -8.09 17.02
CA ALA A 147 -12.46 -8.72 17.18
C ALA A 147 -13.56 -7.66 17.40
N GLY A 148 -14.48 -7.54 16.45
CA GLY A 148 -15.56 -6.55 16.50
C GLY A 148 -15.14 -5.13 16.13
N THR A 149 -14.01 -4.98 15.42
CA THR A 149 -13.50 -3.68 15.00
C THR A 149 -14.52 -2.88 14.18
N THR A 150 -14.52 -1.57 14.39
CA THR A 150 -15.27 -0.60 13.58
C THR A 150 -14.27 0.30 12.87
N CYS A 151 -14.47 0.50 11.58
CA CYS A 151 -13.55 1.23 10.73
C CYS A 151 -14.15 2.53 10.16
N ALA A 152 -13.27 3.48 9.89
CA ALA A 152 -13.53 4.73 9.19
C ALA A 152 -12.43 5.05 8.18
N PRO A 153 -12.67 5.98 7.23
CA PRO A 153 -11.62 6.44 6.33
C PRO A 153 -10.47 7.07 7.12
N ASP A 154 -9.24 6.72 6.78
CA ASP A 154 -8.07 7.46 7.23
C ASP A 154 -7.90 8.71 6.35
N PRO A 155 -8.02 9.94 6.90
CA PRO A 155 -7.86 11.16 6.13
C PRO A 155 -6.42 11.37 5.59
N ALA A 156 -5.42 10.66 6.13
CA ALA A 156 -4.06 10.68 5.61
C ALA A 156 -3.87 9.70 4.43
N SER A 157 -4.79 8.76 4.24
CA SER A 157 -4.75 7.79 3.15
C SER A 157 -5.60 8.25 1.97
N VAL A 158 -5.02 8.25 0.76
CA VAL A 158 -5.76 8.49 -0.48
C VAL A 158 -6.13 7.15 -1.10
N PRO A 159 -7.43 6.78 -1.15
CA PRO A 159 -7.84 5.50 -1.71
C PRO A 159 -7.43 5.34 -3.16
N GLN A 160 -6.97 4.14 -3.49
CA GLN A 160 -6.53 3.73 -4.81
C GLN A 160 -7.65 2.95 -5.50
N THR A 161 -8.44 3.67 -6.30
CA THR A 161 -9.58 3.13 -7.04
C THR A 161 -9.22 2.24 -8.23
N ALA A 162 -9.76 1.04 -8.31
CA ALA A 162 -9.76 0.20 -9.51
C ALA A 162 -11.18 -0.19 -9.91
N LEU A 163 -11.32 -0.71 -11.14
CA LEU A 163 -12.52 -1.43 -11.53
C LEU A 163 -12.37 -2.90 -11.17
N TYR A 164 -13.45 -3.60 -10.87
CA TYR A 164 -13.46 -5.04 -10.64
C TYR A 164 -14.61 -5.73 -11.38
N ASP A 165 -14.40 -7.01 -11.66
CA ASP A 165 -15.39 -7.92 -12.21
C ASP A 165 -15.62 -9.07 -11.22
N GLY A 166 -16.90 -9.41 -10.98
CA GLY A 166 -17.31 -10.61 -10.28
C GLY A 166 -17.37 -11.82 -11.21
N GLN A 167 -16.94 -12.98 -10.72
CA GLN A 167 -16.89 -14.23 -11.46
C GLN A 167 -17.50 -15.37 -10.63
N ALA A 168 -18.54 -16.00 -11.16
CA ALA A 168 -19.21 -17.11 -10.47
C ALA A 168 -18.40 -18.42 -10.47
N ALA A 169 -17.45 -18.58 -11.40
CA ALA A 169 -16.62 -19.77 -11.55
C ALA A 169 -15.34 -19.44 -12.34
N GLY A 170 -14.33 -20.31 -12.24
CA GLY A 170 -13.05 -20.14 -12.94
C GLY A 170 -11.93 -19.71 -12.01
N SER A 171 -10.81 -19.26 -12.58
CA SER A 171 -9.70 -18.67 -11.82
C SER A 171 -9.76 -17.15 -11.97
N CYS A 172 -9.72 -16.44 -10.85
CA CYS A 172 -9.69 -14.97 -10.84
C CYS A 172 -8.25 -14.45 -10.93
N LEU A 173 -7.37 -14.95 -10.06
CA LEU A 173 -5.99 -14.50 -9.97
C LEU A 173 -5.10 -15.59 -9.39
N GLY A 174 -3.84 -15.62 -9.81
CA GLY A 174 -2.83 -16.54 -9.29
C GLY A 174 -1.42 -16.06 -9.63
N ALA A 175 -0.43 -16.86 -9.26
CA ALA A 175 0.94 -16.68 -9.72
C ALA A 175 1.02 -16.63 -11.25
N LEU A 176 1.89 -15.78 -11.79
CA LEU A 176 2.24 -15.84 -13.20
C LEU A 176 3.23 -16.98 -13.42
N ASP A 177 3.07 -17.69 -14.54
CA ASP A 177 3.96 -18.79 -14.89
C ASP A 177 5.42 -18.32 -14.99
N GLY A 178 6.28 -18.97 -14.22
CA GLY A 178 7.73 -18.73 -14.25
C GLY A 178 8.19 -17.47 -13.52
N THR A 179 7.32 -16.82 -12.75
CA THR A 179 7.68 -15.64 -11.93
C THR A 179 7.71 -15.96 -10.44
N THR A 180 7.79 -17.24 -10.09
CA THR A 180 7.92 -17.66 -8.70
C THR A 180 9.10 -18.58 -8.53
N HIS A 181 9.73 -18.51 -7.37
CA HIS A 181 10.88 -19.34 -7.06
C HIS A 181 10.51 -20.53 -6.17
N PRO A 182 10.50 -21.77 -6.70
CA PRO A 182 10.39 -22.94 -5.84
C PRO A 182 11.75 -23.21 -5.15
N PRO A 183 11.79 -23.52 -3.84
CA PRO A 183 10.66 -23.92 -3.00
C PRO A 183 10.26 -22.87 -1.94
N TYR A 184 9.73 -21.71 -2.33
CA TYR A 184 9.07 -20.83 -1.36
C TYR A 184 7.83 -21.49 -0.75
N THR A 185 7.75 -21.42 0.57
CA THR A 185 6.66 -22.02 1.36
C THR A 185 6.31 -21.09 2.51
N PRO A 186 5.01 -20.82 2.77
CA PRO A 186 3.82 -21.16 1.97
C PRO A 186 3.85 -20.65 0.52
N GLU A 187 3.10 -21.31 -0.36
CA GLU A 187 3.00 -20.90 -1.77
C GLU A 187 2.08 -19.69 -1.98
N VAL A 188 2.25 -19.03 -3.12
CA VAL A 188 1.32 -17.99 -3.59
C VAL A 188 -0.06 -18.61 -3.78
N ALA A 189 -1.09 -17.97 -3.21
CA ALA A 189 -2.45 -18.46 -3.32
C ALA A 189 -2.98 -18.42 -4.76
N SER A 190 -3.92 -19.31 -5.07
CA SER A 190 -4.69 -19.26 -6.31
C SER A 190 -6.15 -18.98 -5.98
N VAL A 191 -6.65 -17.83 -6.41
CA VAL A 191 -8.03 -17.38 -6.15
C VAL A 191 -8.93 -17.92 -7.25
N ALA A 192 -9.96 -18.66 -6.85
CA ALA A 192 -10.92 -19.31 -7.74
C ALA A 192 -12.37 -18.93 -7.40
N GLY A 193 -13.27 -19.11 -8.37
CA GLY A 193 -14.66 -18.68 -8.28
C GLY A 193 -15.52 -19.51 -7.31
N PRO A 194 -16.51 -18.90 -6.63
CA PRO A 194 -16.94 -17.50 -6.76
C PRO A 194 -15.93 -16.48 -6.23
N CYS A 195 -15.58 -15.47 -7.04
CA CYS A 195 -14.51 -14.52 -6.73
C CYS A 195 -14.65 -13.20 -7.49
N PHE A 196 -13.94 -12.17 -7.04
CA PHE A 196 -13.78 -10.91 -7.76
C PHE A 196 -12.33 -10.78 -8.22
N VAL A 197 -12.11 -9.98 -9.26
CA VAL A 197 -10.76 -9.56 -9.68
C VAL A 197 -10.78 -8.12 -10.16
N SER A 198 -9.80 -7.33 -9.72
CA SER A 198 -9.63 -5.97 -10.19
C SER A 198 -8.86 -5.89 -11.52
N ALA A 199 -9.16 -4.85 -12.29
CA ALA A 199 -8.35 -4.42 -13.41
C ALA A 199 -6.96 -3.96 -12.92
N PRO A 200 -5.88 -4.24 -13.67
CA PRO A 200 -4.53 -3.85 -13.28
C PRO A 200 -4.40 -2.33 -13.18
N ARG A 201 -3.81 -1.86 -12.09
CA ARG A 201 -3.57 -0.43 -11.87
C ARG A 201 -2.23 -0.18 -11.19
N ARG A 202 -1.66 1.00 -11.45
CA ARG A 202 -0.52 1.48 -10.66
C ARG A 202 -1.01 1.93 -9.28
N VAL A 203 -0.41 1.39 -8.24
CA VAL A 203 -0.77 1.64 -6.83
C VAL A 203 0.49 1.93 -6.04
N VAL A 204 0.38 2.91 -5.14
CA VAL A 204 1.40 3.16 -4.12
C VAL A 204 0.96 2.41 -2.87
N PHE A 205 1.58 1.26 -2.63
CA PHE A 205 1.23 0.37 -1.52
C PHE A 205 2.18 0.63 -0.36
N ASP A 206 1.65 1.16 0.74
CA ASP A 206 2.44 1.52 1.92
C ASP A 206 2.41 0.40 2.96
N LEU A 207 3.57 -0.20 3.21
CA LEU A 207 3.77 -1.23 4.22
C LEU A 207 4.46 -0.59 5.44
N ASN A 208 3.69 0.18 6.21
CA ASN A 208 4.13 0.84 7.44
C ASN A 208 5.41 1.67 7.28
N GLY A 209 5.43 2.52 6.25
CA GLY A 209 6.53 3.43 5.94
C GLY A 209 7.46 2.91 4.84
N VAL A 210 7.30 1.67 4.38
CA VAL A 210 7.94 1.17 3.15
C VAL A 210 6.95 1.33 2.00
N VAL A 211 7.18 2.35 1.18
CA VAL A 211 6.28 2.72 0.09
C VAL A 211 6.67 1.98 -1.20
N LEU A 212 5.83 1.05 -1.65
CA LEU A 212 6.02 0.25 -2.86
C LEU A 212 5.18 0.80 -4.04
N PRO A 213 5.79 1.45 -5.04
CA PRO A 213 5.09 1.88 -6.25
C PRO A 213 4.89 0.68 -7.21
N LEU A 214 3.88 -0.13 -6.95
CA LEU A 214 3.55 -1.32 -7.74
C LEU A 214 2.82 -0.93 -9.02
N THR A 215 3.30 -1.44 -10.16
CA THR A 215 2.61 -1.37 -11.45
C THR A 215 1.80 -2.63 -11.69
N ASP A 216 0.69 -2.51 -12.44
CA ASP A 216 -0.24 -3.60 -12.69
C ASP A 216 -0.68 -4.36 -11.42
N LEU A 217 -0.86 -3.64 -10.31
CA LEU A 217 -1.45 -4.23 -9.12
C LEU A 217 -2.87 -4.70 -9.46
N GLN A 218 -3.12 -5.98 -9.25
CA GLN A 218 -4.43 -6.60 -9.26
C GLN A 218 -4.73 -7.19 -7.90
N ILE A 219 -6.00 -7.19 -7.54
CA ILE A 219 -6.51 -7.70 -6.25
C ILE A 219 -7.64 -8.67 -6.59
N ALA A 220 -7.65 -9.83 -5.96
CA ALA A 220 -8.73 -10.78 -6.05
C ALA A 220 -9.04 -11.40 -4.69
N GLY A 221 -10.28 -11.83 -4.49
CA GLY A 221 -10.72 -12.56 -3.31
C GLY A 221 -11.86 -13.51 -3.65
N ASP A 222 -11.84 -14.70 -3.05
CA ASP A 222 -12.90 -15.69 -3.15
C ASP A 222 -13.95 -15.53 -2.04
N TRP A 223 -15.17 -16.00 -2.27
CA TRP A 223 -16.17 -16.07 -1.21
C TRP A 223 -16.97 -17.37 -1.28
N THR A 224 -17.52 -17.73 -0.13
CA THR A 224 -18.36 -18.94 0.01
C THR A 224 -19.74 -18.65 0.59
N ALA A 225 -19.96 -17.44 1.10
CA ALA A 225 -21.21 -17.02 1.73
C ALA A 225 -21.93 -15.97 0.88
N THR A 226 -23.26 -16.00 0.94
CA THR A 226 -24.14 -14.95 0.38
C THR A 226 -25.15 -14.57 1.46
N PRO A 227 -25.18 -13.33 1.97
CA PRO A 227 -24.28 -12.22 1.61
C PRO A 227 -22.82 -12.52 1.96
N VAL A 228 -21.89 -11.90 1.21
CA VAL A 228 -20.45 -12.04 1.46
C VAL A 228 -20.10 -11.41 2.81
N THR A 229 -19.47 -12.20 3.68
CA THR A 229 -18.99 -11.74 4.98
C THR A 229 -17.47 -11.59 5.05
N GLY A 230 -16.76 -11.96 3.98
CA GLY A 230 -15.31 -11.94 3.92
C GLY A 230 -14.78 -12.73 2.73
N PHE A 231 -13.48 -12.63 2.53
CA PHE A 231 -12.70 -13.39 1.57
C PHE A 231 -11.77 -14.34 2.32
N ALA A 232 -11.92 -15.64 2.09
CA ALA A 232 -11.12 -16.64 2.78
C ALA A 232 -9.72 -16.74 2.16
N THR A 233 -9.66 -16.63 0.84
CA THR A 233 -8.44 -16.57 0.04
C THR A 233 -8.46 -15.30 -0.80
N GLY A 234 -7.42 -14.50 -0.63
CA GLY A 234 -7.17 -13.30 -1.43
C GLY A 234 -5.73 -13.24 -1.89
N LEU A 235 -5.53 -12.57 -3.01
CA LEU A 235 -4.22 -12.36 -3.61
C LEU A 235 -4.13 -10.92 -4.14
N MET A 236 -3.06 -10.23 -3.77
CA MET A 236 -2.58 -9.03 -4.46
C MET A 236 -1.34 -9.38 -5.26
N ARG A 237 -1.32 -9.00 -6.53
CA ARG A 237 -0.17 -9.21 -7.42
C ARG A 237 0.18 -7.92 -8.13
N GLY A 238 1.42 -7.45 -8.00
CA GLY A 238 1.91 -6.25 -8.67
C GLY A 238 3.39 -6.34 -9.02
N PHE A 239 3.86 -5.48 -9.92
CA PHE A 239 5.25 -5.48 -10.39
C PHE A 239 5.99 -4.23 -9.93
N LEU A 240 7.15 -4.41 -9.31
CA LEU A 240 8.07 -3.33 -8.96
C LEU A 240 9.29 -3.38 -9.89
N SER A 241 9.49 -2.35 -10.72
CA SER A 241 10.67 -2.33 -11.58
C SER A 241 11.96 -2.17 -10.77
N GLU A 242 13.08 -2.67 -11.29
CA GLU A 242 14.39 -2.55 -10.62
C GLU A 242 14.78 -1.08 -10.39
N ALA A 243 14.46 -0.21 -11.35
CA ALA A 243 14.70 1.22 -11.24
C ALA A 243 13.87 1.87 -10.11
N GLU A 244 12.61 1.47 -9.93
CA GLU A 244 11.77 1.97 -8.84
C GLU A 244 12.18 1.39 -7.50
N ALA A 245 12.48 0.08 -7.44
CA ALA A 245 12.99 -0.57 -6.24
C ALA A 245 14.26 0.10 -5.70
N ALA A 246 15.17 0.52 -6.57
CA ALA A 246 16.38 1.25 -6.18
C ALA A 246 16.10 2.62 -5.52
N THR A 247 14.87 3.13 -5.61
CA THR A 247 14.43 4.38 -4.97
C THR A 247 13.60 4.19 -3.70
N VAL A 248 13.14 2.97 -3.43
CA VAL A 248 12.39 2.64 -2.22
C VAL A 248 13.38 2.46 -1.07
N LEU A 249 13.46 3.45 -0.18
CA LEU A 249 14.37 3.40 0.96
C LEU A 249 13.72 2.70 2.16
N LEU A 250 14.49 1.83 2.78
CA LEU A 250 14.12 1.19 4.04
C LEU A 250 14.20 2.22 5.19
N PRO A 251 13.31 2.16 6.19
CA PRO A 251 13.37 3.05 7.34
C PRO A 251 14.74 3.05 7.99
N ALA A 252 15.31 4.24 8.20
CA ALA A 252 16.68 4.39 8.72
C ALA A 252 16.91 3.77 10.11
N GLY A 253 15.82 3.51 10.85
CA GLY A 253 15.86 2.84 12.15
C GLY A 253 16.04 1.32 12.08
N LEU A 254 15.92 0.70 10.89
CA LEU A 254 16.08 -0.75 10.77
C LEU A 254 17.54 -1.15 11.00
N PRO A 255 17.80 -2.17 11.83
CA PRO A 255 19.16 -2.68 12.00
C PRO A 255 19.66 -3.26 10.68
N ILE A 256 20.96 -3.14 10.43
CA ILE A 256 21.69 -3.72 9.28
C ILE A 256 21.43 -2.99 7.94
N VAL A 257 20.17 -2.77 7.56
CA VAL A 257 19.76 -2.30 6.21
C VAL A 257 19.03 -0.96 6.22
N GLY A 258 18.94 -0.28 7.37
CA GLY A 258 18.22 0.98 7.48
C GLY A 258 18.81 2.06 6.57
N GLY A 259 17.95 2.69 5.77
CA GLY A 259 18.33 3.71 4.79
C GLY A 259 18.84 3.17 3.45
N ASP A 260 19.07 1.87 3.34
CA ASP A 260 19.40 1.24 2.06
C ASP A 260 18.16 1.09 1.17
N PRO A 261 18.32 0.99 -0.16
CA PRO A 261 17.22 0.64 -1.05
C PRO A 261 16.69 -0.78 -0.79
N ILE A 262 15.40 -1.02 -1.02
CA ILE A 262 14.79 -2.35 -0.82
C ILE A 262 15.48 -3.45 -1.65
N THR A 263 16.17 -3.10 -2.74
CA THR A 263 16.92 -4.05 -3.57
C THR A 263 17.97 -4.85 -2.79
N VAL A 264 18.45 -4.37 -1.64
CA VAL A 264 19.37 -5.15 -0.80
C VAL A 264 18.68 -6.38 -0.17
N LEU A 265 17.35 -6.38 -0.11
CA LEU A 265 16.53 -7.47 0.44
C LEU A 265 16.02 -8.45 -0.61
N LEU A 266 16.02 -8.08 -1.89
CA LEU A 266 15.40 -8.86 -2.96
C LEU A 266 16.44 -9.73 -3.70
N PRO A 267 16.24 -11.05 -3.84
CA PRO A 267 17.12 -11.91 -4.64
C PRO A 267 17.32 -11.39 -6.06
N GLY A 268 18.58 -11.36 -6.50
CA GLY A 268 19.00 -10.71 -7.75
C GLY A 268 19.30 -9.21 -7.64
N GLY A 269 18.85 -8.55 -6.56
CA GLY A 269 19.09 -7.13 -6.31
C GLY A 269 20.54 -6.82 -5.93
N ALA A 270 20.98 -5.60 -6.23
CA ALA A 270 22.33 -5.16 -5.90
C ALA A 270 22.55 -5.15 -4.38
N GLY A 271 23.55 -5.92 -3.91
CA GLY A 271 23.88 -6.04 -2.48
C GLY A 271 23.11 -7.14 -1.74
N ASN A 272 22.15 -7.79 -2.38
CA ASN A 272 21.46 -8.93 -1.80
C ASN A 272 22.39 -10.16 -1.67
N CYS A 273 22.13 -11.00 -0.66
CA CYS A 273 22.98 -12.14 -0.34
C CYS A 273 22.49 -13.49 -0.86
N ALA A 274 21.28 -13.55 -1.43
CA ALA A 274 20.68 -14.79 -1.90
C ALA A 274 21.53 -15.42 -3.01
N GLY A 275 21.52 -16.76 -3.06
CA GLY A 275 22.26 -17.53 -4.07
C GLY A 275 21.57 -17.63 -5.42
N HIS A 276 20.43 -16.97 -5.59
CA HIS A 276 19.53 -17.04 -6.73
C HIS A 276 19.00 -15.65 -7.10
N ASP A 277 18.20 -15.60 -8.16
CA ASP A 277 17.69 -14.37 -8.76
C ASP A 277 16.18 -14.51 -8.97
N ASP A 278 15.40 -13.68 -8.29
CA ASP A 278 13.94 -13.61 -8.41
C ASP A 278 13.50 -12.47 -9.33
N ARG A 279 14.44 -11.84 -10.06
CA ARG A 279 14.06 -10.82 -11.03
C ARG A 279 13.34 -11.46 -12.20
N ASP A 280 12.21 -10.86 -12.52
CA ASP A 280 11.36 -11.15 -13.65
C ASP A 280 11.46 -10.07 -14.71
N THR A 281 10.68 -10.26 -15.78
CA THR A 281 10.47 -9.24 -16.79
C THR A 281 8.99 -8.92 -16.97
N ARG A 282 8.66 -7.63 -17.01
CA ARG A 282 7.35 -7.12 -17.42
C ARG A 282 7.54 -6.19 -18.60
N LEU A 283 7.02 -6.57 -19.77
CA LEU A 283 7.14 -5.78 -21.01
C LEU A 283 8.60 -5.41 -21.35
N GLY A 284 9.54 -6.32 -21.05
CA GLY A 284 10.98 -6.11 -21.25
C GLY A 284 11.69 -5.29 -20.18
N ILE A 285 11.00 -4.86 -19.12
CA ILE A 285 11.57 -4.16 -17.96
C ILE A 285 11.86 -5.19 -16.87
N SER A 286 13.08 -5.17 -16.32
CA SER A 286 13.45 -6.03 -15.19
C SER A 286 12.91 -5.49 -13.86
N GLY A 287 12.56 -6.39 -12.95
CA GLY A 287 12.00 -6.07 -11.64
C GLY A 287 11.51 -7.33 -10.93
N TRP A 288 10.63 -7.19 -9.95
CA TRP A 288 10.08 -8.31 -9.19
C TRP A 288 8.56 -8.27 -9.22
N TRP A 289 7.93 -9.43 -9.40
CA TRP A 289 6.52 -9.59 -9.09
C TRP A 289 6.34 -9.83 -7.60
N PHE A 290 5.59 -8.94 -6.96
CA PHE A 290 5.18 -9.07 -5.58
C PHE A 290 3.83 -9.78 -5.49
N TYR A 291 3.78 -10.81 -4.65
CA TYR A 291 2.59 -11.60 -4.36
C TYR A 291 2.28 -11.56 -2.88
N PHE A 292 1.15 -10.96 -2.52
CA PHE A 292 0.66 -10.91 -1.16
C PHE A 292 -0.60 -11.73 -1.01
N ASN A 293 -0.55 -12.78 -0.18
CA ASN A 293 -1.75 -13.50 0.21
C ASN A 293 -2.46 -12.71 1.33
N PHE A 294 -3.79 -12.70 1.32
CA PHE A 294 -4.57 -12.10 2.39
C PHE A 294 -5.93 -12.81 2.55
N PRO A 295 -6.42 -13.02 3.77
CA PRO A 295 -7.85 -13.08 4.08
C PRO A 295 -8.37 -11.67 4.42
N ALA A 296 -9.68 -11.49 4.30
CA ALA A 296 -10.33 -10.26 4.74
C ALA A 296 -11.74 -10.52 5.27
N ASP A 297 -12.18 -9.72 6.23
CA ASP A 297 -13.47 -9.85 6.89
C ASP A 297 -14.29 -8.56 6.72
N ALA A 298 -15.61 -8.69 6.57
CA ALA A 298 -16.50 -7.54 6.55
C ALA A 298 -16.45 -6.81 7.91
N VAL A 299 -16.40 -5.48 7.87
CA VAL A 299 -16.32 -4.64 9.07
C VAL A 299 -17.48 -3.67 9.15
N LEU A 300 -17.80 -3.23 10.38
CA LEU A 300 -18.71 -2.10 10.54
C LEU A 300 -18.01 -0.83 10.04
N TRP A 301 -18.64 -0.16 9.07
CA TRP A 301 -18.13 1.06 8.46
C TRP A 301 -18.95 2.28 8.86
N THR A 302 -18.29 3.31 9.38
CA THR A 302 -18.98 4.55 9.78
C THR A 302 -19.14 5.57 8.66
N GLY A 303 -18.32 5.48 7.59
CA GLY A 303 -18.31 6.43 6.46
C GLY A 303 -17.78 7.83 6.79
N ASP A 304 -17.83 8.23 8.06
CA ASP A 304 -17.24 9.45 8.60
C ASP A 304 -15.94 9.13 9.34
N ALA A 305 -14.98 10.07 9.31
CA ALA A 305 -13.75 9.96 10.08
C ALA A 305 -14.08 9.73 11.57
N ILE A 306 -13.48 8.71 12.20
CA ILE A 306 -13.59 8.51 13.65
C ILE A 306 -12.95 9.75 14.28
N GLY A 307 -13.78 10.61 14.86
CA GLY A 307 -13.29 11.74 15.61
C GLY A 307 -12.43 11.20 16.73
N ALA A 308 -11.13 11.49 16.70
CA ALA A 308 -10.21 11.22 17.79
C ALA A 308 -10.89 11.72 19.07
N GLY A 309 -11.38 10.77 19.88
CA GLY A 309 -12.15 11.09 21.05
C GLY A 309 -11.30 12.01 21.90
N ALA A 310 -11.74 13.26 22.06
CA ALA A 310 -11.19 14.15 23.05
C ALA A 310 -11.34 13.42 24.39
N GLY A 311 -10.25 12.82 24.87
CA GLY A 311 -10.19 12.16 26.16
C GLY A 311 -10.53 13.17 27.24
N ASN A 312 -11.80 13.18 27.66
CA ASN A 312 -12.20 13.70 28.95
C ASN A 312 -12.04 12.55 29.95
N GLY A 313 -10.88 12.50 30.59
CA GLY A 313 -10.55 11.62 31.71
C GLY A 313 -9.29 12.11 32.41
#